data_AF-A0AAJ7XJE4-F1
#
_entry.id   AF-A0AAJ7XJE4-F1
#
_cell.length_a   1.000
_cell.length_b   1.000
_cell.length_c   1.000
_cell.angle_alpha   90.00
_cell.angle_beta   90.00
_cell.angle_gamma   90.00
#
_symmetry.space_group_name_H-M   'P 1'
#
loop_
_entity.id
_entity.type
_entity.pdbx_description
1 polymer ?
#
loop_
_entity_poly.entity_id
_entity_poly.type
_entity_poly.pdbx_seq_one_letter_code
_entity_poly.pdbx_strand_id
1 'polypeptide(L)'
;MVPVPGATSTLWQDLPHVRESGLLEELSSDDIKRQEALFELVISEASYLRSLALVSDVFLSSAALAAAMEPRDHRVLFSNLAEVKEASARFLLELEDRVDESPLIADVCDIVLSHAQRGFRAYVPYVTNQPYQEQVYQRLMQESVQFASVVSRLVEDRRCERLPFTSFLILPFQRITRLKLLVENILKRTELGSYAEETAGSALRALEKIVHECNEGVRKMKQVEELIAIAKVIDFHKIKAVGLISQSRRLVKKGELLEVTTHRVLGGSRLRAGHRPLHLVIFNDLLLLAKKSAGRLQVLEYAHRAMAQATPGPAPASAPGATAPTAAGASTPPPPPPSPAASSSGDNDFLLVLLENHERRHTEHRLRAPSPSDMQRWIDAISPPKHTDDGEQIYEDWDCPQVQCVHAYTAQQADELALEQADVVNVTRKTPDGWMQGVRLADDQRGWFPASYVEEITNYHVRARNLRERFRVLCAAQRLQDGGACAGPPPGVP
;
A
#
# COMPACT_ATOMS: atom_id res chain seq x y z
N MET A 1 -9.98 22.64 -32.70
CA MET A 1 -8.76 23.34 -33.24
C MET A 1 -7.73 23.63 -32.13
N VAL A 2 -6.81 22.69 -31.81
CA VAL A 2 -5.85 22.82 -30.69
C VAL A 2 -4.48 23.34 -31.14
N PRO A 3 -3.83 24.29 -30.43
CA PRO A 3 -2.57 24.90 -30.88
C PRO A 3 -1.39 23.92 -30.92
N VAL A 4 -0.50 24.14 -31.89
CA VAL A 4 0.76 23.41 -32.14
C VAL A 4 1.89 23.98 -31.25
N PRO A 5 2.90 23.18 -30.81
CA PRO A 5 3.84 23.59 -29.75
C PRO A 5 4.79 24.71 -30.16
N GLY A 6 4.90 25.72 -29.29
CA GLY A 6 5.75 26.91 -29.43
C GLY A 6 5.14 28.16 -28.80
N ALA A 7 3.82 28.19 -28.65
CA ALA A 7 3.13 29.24 -27.91
C ALA A 7 3.11 28.91 -26.41
N THR A 8 3.57 29.86 -25.60
CA THR A 8 3.27 29.97 -24.17
C THR A 8 1.81 29.62 -23.89
N SER A 9 1.56 28.81 -22.86
CA SER A 9 0.24 28.39 -22.32
C SER A 9 -0.91 29.22 -22.88
N THR A 10 -1.61 28.70 -23.87
CA THR A 10 -2.78 29.36 -24.45
C THR A 10 -3.89 29.28 -23.42
N LEU A 11 -4.24 30.42 -22.83
CA LEU A 11 -5.39 30.52 -21.95
C LEU A 11 -6.67 30.43 -22.77
N TRP A 12 -7.76 30.00 -22.15
CA TRP A 12 -9.08 29.98 -22.81
C TRP A 12 -9.47 31.38 -23.29
N GLN A 13 -9.23 32.40 -22.46
CA GLN A 13 -9.52 33.80 -22.82
C GLN A 13 -8.69 34.33 -24.01
N ASP A 14 -7.57 33.69 -24.35
CA ASP A 14 -6.71 34.10 -25.47
C ASP A 14 -7.17 33.51 -26.81
N LEU A 15 -8.16 32.61 -26.81
CA LEU A 15 -8.67 31.99 -28.03
C LEU A 15 -9.35 33.03 -28.93
N PRO A 16 -9.07 33.04 -30.25
CA PRO A 16 -9.64 34.02 -31.17
C PRO A 16 -11.18 34.10 -31.11
N HIS A 17 -11.85 32.95 -31.15
CA HIS A 17 -13.31 32.87 -31.10
C HIS A 17 -13.89 33.31 -29.74
N VAL A 18 -13.14 33.20 -28.64
CA VAL A 18 -13.55 33.73 -27.32
C VAL A 18 -13.39 35.26 -27.30
N ARG A 19 -12.27 35.78 -27.78
CA ARG A 19 -12.02 37.23 -27.85
C ARG A 19 -12.99 37.96 -28.78
N GLU A 20 -13.37 37.32 -29.88
CA GLU A 20 -14.32 37.85 -30.86
C GLU A 20 -15.79 37.77 -30.41
N SER A 21 -16.09 36.93 -29.41
CA SER A 21 -17.47 36.72 -28.92
C SER A 21 -18.01 37.80 -28.00
N GLY A 22 -17.14 38.64 -27.40
CA GLY A 22 -17.53 39.62 -26.38
C GLY A 22 -17.78 39.04 -24.98
N LEU A 23 -17.71 37.71 -24.79
CA LEU A 23 -18.03 37.03 -23.53
C LEU A 23 -17.17 37.48 -22.34
N LEU A 24 -15.93 37.92 -22.57
CA LEU A 24 -15.02 38.34 -21.51
C LEU A 24 -15.50 39.59 -20.75
N GLU A 25 -16.38 40.39 -21.36
CA GLU A 25 -16.99 41.58 -20.72
C GLU A 25 -18.21 41.22 -19.87
N GLU A 26 -18.85 40.08 -20.13
CA GLU A 26 -20.08 39.63 -19.47
C GLU A 26 -19.81 38.69 -18.28
N LEU A 27 -18.73 37.91 -18.36
CA LEU A 27 -18.41 36.87 -17.37
C LEU A 27 -17.76 37.44 -16.10
N SER A 28 -18.08 36.85 -14.96
CA SER A 28 -17.39 37.18 -13.71
C SER A 28 -15.95 36.64 -13.71
N SER A 29 -15.11 37.18 -12.83
CA SER A 29 -13.74 36.66 -12.64
C SER A 29 -13.72 35.17 -12.26
N ASP A 30 -14.75 34.69 -11.55
CA ASP A 30 -14.83 33.29 -11.13
C ASP A 30 -15.30 32.38 -12.28
N ASP A 31 -16.18 32.88 -13.15
CA ASP A 31 -16.58 32.17 -14.38
C ASP A 31 -15.40 32.01 -15.34
N ILE A 32 -14.59 33.07 -15.52
CA ILE A 32 -13.36 33.00 -16.33
C ILE A 32 -12.42 31.95 -15.75
N LYS A 33 -12.17 31.95 -14.43
CA LYS A 33 -11.32 30.92 -13.79
C LYS A 33 -11.88 29.50 -13.96
N ARG A 34 -13.20 29.33 -14.00
CA ARG A 34 -13.84 28.03 -14.27
C ARG A 34 -13.62 27.61 -15.72
N GLN A 35 -13.81 28.52 -16.68
CA GLN A 35 -13.53 28.25 -18.10
C GLN A 35 -12.06 27.87 -18.32
N GLU A 36 -11.12 28.57 -17.68
CA GLU A 36 -9.69 28.20 -17.71
C GLU A 36 -9.45 26.80 -17.16
N ALA A 37 -10.11 26.41 -16.06
CA ALA A 37 -9.97 25.07 -15.49
C ALA A 37 -10.54 23.97 -16.40
N LEU A 38 -11.67 24.22 -17.07
CA LEU A 38 -12.26 23.30 -18.05
C LEU A 38 -11.33 23.16 -19.26
N PHE A 39 -10.82 24.27 -19.78
CA PHE A 39 -9.92 24.29 -20.93
C PHE A 39 -8.55 23.69 -20.65
N GLU A 40 -8.01 23.89 -19.43
CA GLU A 40 -6.77 23.25 -18.98
C GLU A 40 -6.86 21.71 -19.09
N LEU A 41 -8.00 21.13 -18.76
CA LEU A 41 -8.23 19.70 -18.89
C LEU A 41 -8.10 19.24 -20.35
N VAL A 42 -8.72 19.96 -21.28
CA VAL A 42 -8.68 19.67 -22.72
C VAL A 42 -7.27 19.79 -23.28
N ILE A 43 -6.61 20.93 -23.04
CA ILE A 43 -5.24 21.17 -23.55
C ILE A 43 -4.24 20.18 -22.96
N SER A 44 -4.41 19.82 -21.68
CA SER A 44 -3.54 18.83 -21.05
C SER A 44 -3.75 17.42 -21.62
N GLU A 45 -4.96 17.07 -22.08
CA GLU A 45 -5.22 15.79 -22.77
C GLU A 45 -4.54 15.77 -24.15
N ALA A 46 -4.67 16.86 -24.91
CA ALA A 46 -3.99 16.97 -26.21
C ALA A 46 -2.46 16.84 -26.07
N SER A 47 -1.89 17.46 -25.04
CA SER A 47 -0.46 17.33 -24.73
C SER A 47 -0.08 15.91 -24.36
N TYR A 48 -0.88 15.27 -23.50
CA TYR A 48 -0.65 13.89 -23.11
C TYR A 48 -0.72 12.91 -24.29
N LEU A 49 -1.72 13.03 -25.17
CA LEU A 49 -1.87 12.18 -26.34
C LEU A 49 -0.71 12.35 -27.33
N ARG A 50 -0.18 13.58 -27.50
CA ARG A 50 1.05 13.81 -28.28
C ARG A 50 2.24 13.06 -27.70
N SER A 51 2.41 13.08 -26.38
CA SER A 51 3.46 12.32 -25.71
C SER A 51 3.28 10.81 -25.87
N LEU A 52 2.05 10.30 -25.80
CA LEU A 52 1.78 8.88 -26.10
C LEU A 52 2.05 8.51 -27.57
N ALA A 53 1.69 9.40 -28.49
CA ALA A 53 1.95 9.21 -29.92
C ALA A 53 3.46 9.14 -30.18
N LEU A 54 4.25 10.01 -29.53
CA LEU A 54 5.71 9.94 -29.58
C LEU A 54 6.24 8.56 -29.15
N VAL A 55 5.77 8.01 -28.03
CA VAL A 55 6.19 6.67 -27.58
C VAL A 55 5.87 5.61 -28.61
N SER A 56 4.65 5.67 -29.14
CA SER A 56 4.16 4.75 -30.17
C SER A 56 5.02 4.81 -31.44
N ASP A 57 5.38 6.02 -31.89
CA ASP A 57 5.99 6.23 -33.19
C ASP A 57 7.51 6.05 -33.15
N VAL A 58 8.17 6.50 -32.07
CA VAL A 58 9.64 6.43 -31.92
C VAL A 58 10.08 5.09 -31.36
N PHE A 59 9.40 4.57 -30.33
CA PHE A 59 9.86 3.41 -29.59
C PHE A 59 9.09 2.15 -29.99
N LEU A 60 7.77 2.14 -29.84
CA LEU A 60 6.95 0.94 -30.08
C LEU A 60 7.00 0.46 -31.55
N SER A 61 7.03 1.39 -32.51
CA SER A 61 7.09 1.08 -33.94
C SER A 61 8.51 0.82 -34.46
N SER A 62 9.54 0.91 -33.60
CA SER A 62 10.94 0.75 -34.01
C SER A 62 11.30 -0.72 -34.21
N ALA A 63 11.47 -1.12 -35.47
CA ALA A 63 11.94 -2.46 -35.81
C ALA A 63 13.32 -2.78 -35.21
N ALA A 64 14.20 -1.78 -35.09
CA ALA A 64 15.51 -1.96 -34.48
C ALA A 64 15.42 -2.24 -32.98
N LEU A 65 14.47 -1.59 -32.28
CA LEU A 65 14.23 -1.83 -30.86
C LEU A 65 13.60 -3.20 -30.65
N ALA A 66 12.60 -3.56 -31.46
CA ALA A 66 11.96 -4.87 -31.41
C ALA A 66 12.95 -6.02 -31.67
N ALA A 67 13.91 -5.84 -32.60
CA ALA A 67 14.94 -6.82 -32.88
C ALA A 67 16.03 -6.94 -31.78
N ALA A 68 16.12 -5.97 -30.86
CA ALA A 68 17.11 -5.95 -29.80
C ALA A 68 16.66 -6.65 -28.50
N MET A 69 15.46 -7.24 -28.47
CA MET A 69 14.88 -7.91 -27.31
C MET A 69 14.02 -9.12 -27.71
N GLU A 70 13.73 -9.99 -26.73
CA GLU A 70 12.79 -11.09 -26.96
C GLU A 70 11.34 -10.61 -27.12
N PRO A 71 10.48 -11.32 -27.87
CA PRO A 71 9.07 -10.96 -28.00
C PRO A 71 8.32 -10.88 -26.66
N ARG A 72 8.74 -11.67 -25.66
CA ARG A 72 8.18 -11.61 -24.31
C ARG A 72 8.52 -10.28 -23.64
N ASP A 73 9.78 -9.86 -23.70
CA ASP A 73 10.23 -8.61 -23.09
C ASP A 73 9.60 -7.40 -23.77
N HIS A 74 9.43 -7.44 -25.10
CA HIS A 74 8.70 -6.41 -25.84
C HIS A 74 7.25 -6.26 -25.35
N ARG A 75 6.54 -7.38 -25.15
CA ARG A 75 5.18 -7.36 -24.62
C ARG A 75 5.11 -6.84 -23.19
N VAL A 76 6.07 -7.19 -22.34
CA VAL A 76 6.11 -6.69 -20.96
C VAL A 76 6.41 -5.21 -20.94
N LEU A 77 7.41 -4.75 -21.70
CA LEU A 77 7.90 -3.38 -21.72
C LEU A 77 6.83 -2.36 -22.15
N PHE A 78 6.00 -2.70 -23.13
CA PHE A 78 4.96 -1.81 -23.63
C PHE A 78 3.55 -2.15 -23.12
N SER A 79 3.36 -3.29 -22.46
CA SER A 79 2.05 -3.75 -21.95
C SER A 79 0.94 -3.55 -23.00
N ASN A 80 -0.19 -2.96 -22.61
CA ASN A 80 -1.31 -2.58 -23.47
C ASN A 80 -1.31 -1.07 -23.80
N LEU A 81 -0.14 -0.44 -24.00
CA LEU A 81 -0.03 1.00 -24.30
C LEU A 81 -0.91 1.46 -25.47
N ALA A 82 -1.07 0.62 -26.50
CA ALA A 82 -1.91 0.93 -27.65
C ALA A 82 -3.38 1.18 -27.26
N GLU A 83 -3.93 0.38 -26.34
CA GLU A 83 -5.31 0.54 -25.84
C GLU A 83 -5.44 1.82 -25.01
N VAL A 84 -4.42 2.16 -24.21
CA VAL A 84 -4.38 3.41 -23.44
C VAL A 84 -4.37 4.62 -24.39
N LYS A 85 -3.55 4.58 -25.44
CA LYS A 85 -3.50 5.63 -26.48
C LYS A 85 -4.83 5.77 -27.19
N GLU A 86 -5.48 4.67 -27.54
CA GLU A 86 -6.79 4.70 -28.20
C GLU A 86 -7.89 5.29 -27.28
N ALA A 87 -7.89 4.92 -26.01
CA ALA A 87 -8.82 5.48 -25.03
C ALA A 87 -8.63 7.00 -24.87
N SER A 88 -7.38 7.46 -24.79
CA SER A 88 -7.03 8.88 -24.74
C SER A 88 -7.42 9.64 -26.01
N ALA A 89 -7.22 9.03 -27.19
CA ALA A 89 -7.63 9.63 -28.46
C ALA A 89 -9.14 9.82 -28.57
N ARG A 90 -9.93 8.81 -28.18
CA ARG A 90 -11.40 8.92 -28.15
C ARG A 90 -11.88 9.98 -27.17
N PHE A 91 -11.25 10.04 -26.00
CA PHE A 91 -11.56 11.04 -24.99
C PHE A 91 -11.26 12.46 -25.48
N LEU A 92 -10.09 12.68 -26.09
CA LEU A 92 -9.73 13.98 -26.64
C LEU A 92 -10.69 14.43 -27.73
N LEU A 93 -11.12 13.52 -28.62
CA LEU A 93 -12.05 13.84 -29.70
C LEU A 93 -13.37 14.43 -29.15
N GLU A 94 -13.97 13.77 -28.15
CA GLU A 94 -15.21 14.25 -27.53
C GLU A 94 -15.01 15.58 -26.78
N LEU A 95 -13.84 15.81 -26.19
CA LEU A 95 -13.51 17.09 -25.57
C LEU A 95 -13.35 18.22 -26.59
N GLU A 96 -12.69 17.94 -27.73
CA GLU A 96 -12.52 18.90 -28.81
C GLU A 96 -13.87 19.26 -29.45
N ASP A 97 -14.74 18.28 -29.68
CA ASP A 97 -16.11 18.50 -30.15
C ASP A 97 -16.87 19.47 -29.22
N ARG A 98 -16.77 19.28 -27.90
CA ARG A 98 -17.41 20.15 -26.90
C ARG A 98 -16.88 21.59 -26.91
N VAL A 99 -15.59 21.77 -27.18
CA VAL A 99 -14.97 23.12 -27.29
C VAL A 99 -15.36 23.79 -28.60
N ASP A 100 -15.46 23.03 -29.68
CA ASP A 100 -15.82 23.55 -31.00
C ASP A 100 -17.34 23.87 -31.10
N GLU A 101 -18.19 23.31 -30.23
CA GLU A 101 -19.64 23.60 -30.15
C GLU A 101 -19.98 25.05 -29.75
N SER A 102 -19.22 25.64 -28.82
CA SER A 102 -19.51 26.96 -28.25
C SER A 102 -18.26 27.59 -27.64
N PRO A 103 -18.03 28.92 -27.80
CA PRO A 103 -16.95 29.62 -27.10
C PRO A 103 -17.02 29.49 -25.58
N LEU A 104 -18.24 29.39 -25.02
CA LEU A 104 -18.47 29.10 -23.61
C LEU A 104 -18.61 27.60 -23.41
N ILE A 105 -17.66 26.98 -22.71
CA ILE A 105 -17.66 25.55 -22.42
C ILE A 105 -18.66 25.29 -21.29
N ALA A 106 -19.74 24.57 -21.59
CA ALA A 106 -20.80 24.30 -20.59
C ALA A 106 -20.30 23.40 -19.44
N ASP A 107 -19.77 22.25 -19.80
CA ASP A 107 -19.13 21.28 -18.89
C ASP A 107 -18.24 20.34 -19.72
N VAL A 108 -17.30 19.64 -19.07
CA VAL A 108 -16.56 18.49 -19.62
C VAL A 108 -16.57 17.29 -18.67
N CYS A 109 -17.10 17.46 -17.45
CA CYS A 109 -17.12 16.40 -16.44
C CYS A 109 -18.05 15.24 -16.79
N ASP A 110 -19.08 15.47 -17.61
CA ASP A 110 -19.94 14.44 -18.18
C ASP A 110 -19.16 13.47 -19.08
N ILE A 111 -18.30 14.02 -19.95
CA ILE A 111 -17.39 13.27 -20.81
C ILE A 111 -16.39 12.48 -19.95
N VAL A 112 -15.78 13.15 -18.96
CA VAL A 112 -14.84 12.48 -18.02
C VAL A 112 -15.52 11.31 -17.31
N LEU A 113 -16.75 11.49 -16.82
CA LEU A 113 -17.51 10.44 -16.15
C LEU A 113 -17.77 9.24 -17.07
N SER A 114 -18.21 9.50 -18.30
CA SER A 114 -18.45 8.47 -19.31
C SER A 114 -17.18 7.64 -19.58
N HIS A 115 -16.05 8.31 -19.80
CA HIS A 115 -14.77 7.64 -20.05
C HIS A 115 -14.21 6.94 -18.80
N ALA A 116 -14.36 7.51 -17.61
CA ALA A 116 -13.96 6.86 -16.36
C ALA A 116 -14.73 5.56 -16.09
N GLN A 117 -15.99 5.45 -16.52
CA GLN A 117 -16.76 4.22 -16.33
C GLN A 117 -16.35 3.09 -17.29
N ARG A 118 -15.85 3.42 -18.48
CA ARG A 118 -15.60 2.44 -19.57
C ARG A 118 -14.22 2.59 -20.21
N GLY A 119 -13.94 3.74 -20.81
CA GLY A 119 -12.71 3.99 -21.59
C GLY A 119 -11.41 3.86 -20.77
N PHE A 120 -11.37 4.42 -19.56
CA PHE A 120 -10.16 4.47 -18.74
C PHE A 120 -9.83 3.13 -18.04
N ARG A 121 -10.66 2.10 -18.20
CA ARG A 121 -10.31 0.75 -17.71
C ARG A 121 -9.03 0.19 -18.32
N ALA A 122 -8.64 0.64 -19.52
CA ALA A 122 -7.39 0.27 -20.17
C ALA A 122 -6.14 0.68 -19.36
N TYR A 123 -6.24 1.69 -18.49
CA TYR A 123 -5.11 2.15 -17.66
C TYR A 123 -4.76 1.16 -16.56
N VAL A 124 -5.76 0.43 -16.00
CA VAL A 124 -5.56 -0.49 -14.88
C VAL A 124 -4.51 -1.57 -15.17
N PRO A 125 -4.60 -2.38 -16.25
CA PRO A 125 -3.57 -3.37 -16.57
C PRO A 125 -2.22 -2.73 -16.92
N TYR A 126 -2.20 -1.57 -17.58
CA TYR A 126 -0.95 -0.88 -17.91
C TYR A 126 -0.19 -0.49 -16.64
N VAL A 127 -0.86 0.22 -15.73
CA VAL A 127 -0.28 0.71 -14.48
C VAL A 127 0.08 -0.46 -13.56
N THR A 128 -0.74 -1.51 -13.51
CA THR A 128 -0.45 -2.73 -12.75
C THR A 128 0.88 -3.37 -13.18
N ASN A 129 1.19 -3.31 -14.49
CA ASN A 129 2.41 -3.87 -15.06
C ASN A 129 3.62 -2.93 -15.00
N GLN A 130 3.46 -1.67 -14.57
CA GLN A 130 4.53 -0.66 -14.56
C GLN A 130 5.82 -1.12 -13.86
N PRO A 131 5.79 -1.78 -12.68
CA PRO A 131 7.01 -2.25 -12.04
C PRO A 131 7.78 -3.27 -12.90
N TYR A 132 7.07 -4.12 -13.65
CA TYR A 132 7.69 -5.10 -14.53
C TYR A 132 8.28 -4.45 -15.78
N GLN A 133 7.64 -3.42 -16.32
CA GLN A 133 8.20 -2.61 -17.41
C GLN A 133 9.55 -2.01 -16.99
N GLU A 134 9.61 -1.42 -15.79
CA GLU A 134 10.83 -0.84 -15.25
C GLU A 134 11.92 -1.89 -15.00
N GLN A 135 11.57 -3.03 -14.40
CA GLN A 135 12.51 -4.14 -14.19
C GLN A 135 13.08 -4.68 -15.51
N VAL A 136 12.22 -4.92 -16.51
CA VAL A 136 12.65 -5.40 -17.84
C VAL A 136 13.55 -4.36 -18.51
N TYR A 137 13.17 -3.08 -18.47
CA TYR A 137 14.01 -2.00 -19.00
C TYR A 137 15.39 -1.98 -18.34
N GLN A 138 15.45 -1.97 -17.00
CA GLN A 138 16.72 -1.91 -16.26
C GLN A 138 17.59 -3.12 -16.57
N ARG A 139 17.01 -4.32 -16.58
CA ARG A 139 17.72 -5.56 -16.94
C ARG A 139 18.26 -5.49 -18.36
N LEU A 140 17.44 -5.10 -19.35
CA LEU A 140 17.88 -5.02 -20.74
C LEU A 140 18.96 -3.95 -20.96
N MET A 141 18.89 -2.81 -20.27
CA MET A 141 19.94 -1.79 -20.31
C MET A 141 21.28 -2.29 -19.77
N GLN A 142 21.27 -3.22 -18.81
CA GLN A 142 22.49 -3.80 -18.21
C GLN A 142 23.02 -5.00 -18.99
N GLU A 143 22.14 -5.88 -19.45
CA GLU A 143 22.51 -7.16 -20.05
C GLU A 143 22.69 -7.09 -21.58
N SER A 144 22.01 -6.18 -22.27
CA SER A 144 22.01 -6.08 -23.74
C SER A 144 22.60 -4.77 -24.23
N VAL A 145 23.87 -4.83 -24.67
CA VAL A 145 24.57 -3.70 -25.31
C VAL A 145 23.83 -3.20 -26.55
N GLN A 146 23.25 -4.12 -27.33
CA GLN A 146 22.47 -3.76 -28.53
C GLN A 146 21.23 -2.95 -28.14
N PHE A 147 20.45 -3.41 -27.17
CA PHE A 147 19.27 -2.69 -26.68
C PHE A 147 19.65 -1.30 -26.17
N ALA A 148 20.66 -1.21 -25.31
CA ALA A 148 21.14 0.06 -24.78
C ALA A 148 21.53 1.04 -25.89
N SER A 149 22.28 0.58 -26.90
CA SER A 149 22.69 1.43 -28.03
C SER A 149 21.50 1.94 -28.86
N VAL A 150 20.49 1.10 -29.08
CA VAL A 150 19.29 1.48 -29.85
C VAL A 150 18.48 2.50 -29.06
N VAL A 151 18.25 2.28 -27.76
CA VAL A 151 17.52 3.22 -26.90
C VAL A 151 18.23 4.56 -26.83
N SER A 152 19.55 4.59 -26.63
CA SER A 152 20.33 5.84 -26.60
C SER A 152 20.15 6.64 -27.89
N ARG A 153 20.21 5.98 -29.04
CA ARG A 153 19.97 6.62 -30.35
C ARG A 153 18.53 7.11 -30.53
N LEU A 154 17.54 6.37 -30.04
CA LEU A 154 16.13 6.78 -30.16
C LEU A 154 15.80 8.00 -29.28
N VAL A 155 16.41 8.11 -28.10
CA VAL A 155 16.23 9.26 -27.19
C VAL A 155 16.84 10.55 -27.77
N GLU A 156 17.76 10.47 -28.74
CA GLU A 156 18.29 11.63 -29.46
C GLU A 156 17.31 12.25 -30.47
N ASP A 157 16.16 11.60 -30.74
CA ASP A 157 15.09 12.21 -31.55
C ASP A 157 14.68 13.55 -30.91
N ARG A 158 14.65 14.62 -31.72
CA ARG A 158 14.35 15.98 -31.25
C ARG A 158 13.00 16.05 -30.53
N ARG A 159 12.04 15.21 -30.91
CA ARG A 159 10.73 15.14 -30.30
C ARG A 159 10.75 14.57 -28.87
N CYS A 160 11.81 13.85 -28.49
CA CYS A 160 11.99 13.36 -27.12
C CYS A 160 12.44 14.43 -26.13
N GLU A 161 12.83 15.63 -26.59
CA GLU A 161 13.20 16.76 -25.73
C GLU A 161 14.26 16.42 -24.67
N ARG A 162 15.14 15.44 -24.96
CA ARG A 162 16.18 14.89 -24.06
C ARG A 162 15.63 14.21 -22.79
N LEU A 163 14.35 13.85 -22.79
CA LEU A 163 13.76 13.07 -21.70
C LEU A 163 14.16 11.59 -21.83
N PRO A 164 14.46 10.90 -20.72
CA PRO A 164 14.80 9.49 -20.74
C PRO A 164 13.59 8.62 -21.15
N PHE A 165 13.84 7.44 -21.71
CA PHE A 165 12.75 6.55 -22.12
C PHE A 165 11.77 6.22 -20.97
N THR A 166 12.26 6.06 -19.75
CA THR A 166 11.44 5.76 -18.55
C THR A 166 10.44 6.85 -18.19
N SER A 167 10.74 8.14 -18.47
CA SER A 167 9.79 9.21 -18.19
C SER A 167 8.57 9.18 -19.10
N PHE A 168 8.67 8.50 -20.24
CA PHE A 168 7.53 8.29 -21.12
C PHE A 168 6.69 7.08 -20.70
N LEU A 169 7.32 6.01 -20.19
CA LEU A 169 6.60 4.81 -19.75
C LEU A 169 5.67 5.10 -18.55
N ILE A 170 6.01 6.06 -17.70
CA ILE A 170 5.22 6.41 -16.50
C ILE A 170 4.01 7.32 -16.79
N LEU A 171 3.91 7.87 -18.01
CA LEU A 171 2.89 8.86 -18.38
C LEU A 171 1.44 8.40 -18.09
N PRO A 172 1.02 7.14 -18.37
CA PRO A 172 -0.35 6.73 -18.08
C PRO A 172 -0.74 6.79 -16.60
N PHE A 173 0.19 6.44 -15.69
CA PHE A 173 -0.04 6.57 -14.26
C PHE A 173 -0.14 8.04 -13.82
N GLN A 174 0.75 8.89 -14.34
CA GLN A 174 0.70 10.33 -14.08
C GLN A 174 -0.57 10.97 -14.63
N ARG A 175 -1.08 10.49 -15.77
CA ARG A 175 -2.28 11.06 -16.38
C ARG A 175 -3.53 10.78 -15.56
N ILE A 176 -3.75 9.53 -15.17
CA ILE A 176 -4.98 9.17 -14.43
C ILE A 176 -5.05 9.88 -13.07
N THR A 177 -3.89 10.08 -12.42
CA THR A 177 -3.81 10.87 -11.17
C THR A 177 -3.97 12.36 -11.43
N ARG A 178 -3.43 12.91 -12.52
CA ARG A 178 -3.61 14.32 -12.89
C ARG A 178 -5.05 14.65 -13.27
N LEU A 179 -5.77 13.76 -13.97
CA LEU A 179 -7.19 13.94 -14.28
C LEU A 179 -8.03 14.14 -13.02
N LYS A 180 -7.74 13.38 -11.94
CA LYS A 180 -8.37 13.57 -10.63
C LYS A 180 -8.18 15.02 -10.14
N LEU A 181 -6.94 15.52 -10.15
CA LEU A 181 -6.63 16.88 -9.70
C LEU A 181 -7.28 17.97 -10.56
N LEU A 182 -7.36 17.76 -11.87
CA LEU A 182 -8.02 18.69 -12.80
C LEU A 182 -9.53 18.77 -12.53
N VAL A 183 -10.19 17.62 -12.33
CA VAL A 183 -11.62 17.58 -11.97
C VAL A 183 -11.86 18.18 -10.60
N GLU A 184 -10.99 17.95 -9.61
CA GLU A 184 -11.06 18.65 -8.31
C GLU A 184 -10.94 20.17 -8.48
N ASN A 185 -10.09 20.63 -9.38
CA ASN A 185 -9.90 22.05 -9.68
C ASN A 185 -11.17 22.67 -10.27
N ILE A 186 -11.85 21.95 -11.18
CA ILE A 186 -13.15 22.34 -11.74
C ILE A 186 -14.22 22.37 -10.66
N LEU A 187 -14.34 21.30 -9.87
CA LEU A 187 -15.33 21.17 -8.81
C LEU A 187 -15.23 22.31 -7.78
N LYS A 188 -14.00 22.71 -7.39
CA LYS A 188 -13.77 23.85 -6.47
C LYS A 188 -14.27 25.20 -7.00
N ARG A 189 -14.47 25.33 -8.31
CA ARG A 189 -14.93 26.55 -8.99
C ARG A 189 -16.35 26.40 -9.55
N THR A 190 -17.06 25.34 -9.17
CA THR A 190 -18.43 25.07 -9.61
C THR A 190 -19.41 25.51 -8.54
N GLU A 191 -20.55 26.05 -8.96
CA GLU A 191 -21.60 26.52 -8.06
C GLU A 191 -22.23 25.35 -7.27
N LEU A 192 -22.42 25.55 -5.96
CA LEU A 192 -22.99 24.57 -5.05
C LEU A 192 -24.47 24.29 -5.37
N GLY A 193 -24.84 23.01 -5.42
CA GLY A 193 -26.18 22.53 -5.77
C GLY A 193 -26.46 22.52 -7.28
N SER A 194 -25.48 22.85 -8.12
CA SER A 194 -25.64 22.84 -9.58
C SER A 194 -25.51 21.42 -10.16
N TYR A 195 -26.10 21.19 -11.33
CA TYR A 195 -25.91 19.94 -12.09
C TYR A 195 -24.43 19.66 -12.42
N ALA A 196 -23.66 20.73 -12.67
CA ALA A 196 -22.22 20.63 -12.91
C ALA A 196 -21.46 20.13 -11.68
N GLU A 197 -21.89 20.52 -10.46
CA GLU A 197 -21.28 20.01 -9.22
C GLU A 197 -21.51 18.50 -9.06
N GLU A 198 -22.75 18.05 -9.30
CA GLU A 198 -23.09 16.63 -9.21
C GLU A 198 -22.30 15.79 -10.23
N THR A 199 -22.20 16.30 -11.46
CA THR A 199 -21.47 15.66 -12.56
C THR A 199 -19.97 15.61 -12.28
N ALA A 200 -19.37 16.74 -11.88
CA ALA A 200 -17.95 16.80 -11.50
C ALA A 200 -17.63 15.92 -10.29
N GLY A 201 -18.49 15.90 -9.26
CA GLY A 201 -18.36 15.01 -8.12
C GLY A 201 -18.42 13.53 -8.52
N SER A 202 -19.32 13.18 -9.44
CA SER A 202 -19.44 11.81 -9.98
C SER A 202 -18.22 11.40 -10.80
N ALA A 203 -17.74 12.29 -11.67
CA ALA A 203 -16.51 12.08 -12.44
C ALA A 203 -15.30 11.86 -11.51
N LEU A 204 -15.18 12.67 -10.46
CA LEU A 204 -14.10 12.58 -9.49
C LEU A 204 -14.08 11.21 -8.79
N ARG A 205 -15.23 10.74 -8.28
CA ARG A 205 -15.34 9.41 -7.64
C ARG A 205 -14.99 8.28 -8.61
N ALA A 206 -15.42 8.38 -9.86
CA ALA A 206 -15.11 7.38 -10.86
C ALA A 206 -13.59 7.31 -11.15
N LEU A 207 -12.92 8.45 -11.22
CA LEU A 207 -11.45 8.53 -11.35
C LEU A 207 -10.74 7.98 -10.11
N GLU A 208 -11.20 8.32 -8.90
CA GLU A 208 -10.66 7.78 -7.64
C GLU A 208 -10.74 6.26 -7.59
N LYS A 209 -11.87 5.70 -8.04
CA LYS A 209 -12.04 4.25 -8.14
C LYS A 209 -11.00 3.62 -9.08
N ILE A 210 -10.73 4.21 -10.24
CA ILE A 210 -9.70 3.69 -11.16
C ILE A 210 -8.32 3.77 -10.53
N VAL A 211 -7.95 4.89 -9.90
CA VAL A 211 -6.66 5.04 -9.22
C VAL A 211 -6.51 3.99 -8.11
N HIS A 212 -7.57 3.75 -7.34
CA HIS A 212 -7.59 2.70 -6.32
C HIS A 212 -7.42 1.31 -6.95
N GLU A 213 -8.12 0.99 -8.03
CA GLU A 213 -7.98 -0.28 -8.76
C GLU A 213 -6.55 -0.50 -9.29
N CYS A 214 -5.91 0.54 -9.83
CA CYS A 214 -4.50 0.50 -10.24
C CYS A 214 -3.58 0.14 -9.07
N ASN A 215 -3.72 0.84 -7.94
CA ASN A 215 -2.89 0.63 -6.76
C ASN A 215 -3.09 -0.78 -6.16
N GLU A 216 -4.33 -1.25 -6.11
CA GLU A 216 -4.65 -2.61 -5.67
C GLU A 216 -4.12 -3.67 -6.63
N GLY A 217 -4.14 -3.41 -7.94
CA GLY A 217 -3.52 -4.27 -8.95
C GLY A 217 -2.03 -4.45 -8.70
N VAL A 218 -1.29 -3.35 -8.52
CA VAL A 218 0.15 -3.37 -8.18
C VAL A 218 0.39 -4.13 -6.87
N ARG A 219 -0.42 -3.87 -5.83
CA ARG A 219 -0.30 -4.56 -4.53
C ARG A 219 -0.50 -6.07 -4.67
N LYS A 220 -1.57 -6.51 -5.33
CA LYS A 220 -1.87 -7.93 -5.52
C LYS A 220 -0.78 -8.63 -6.32
N MET A 221 -0.23 -7.97 -7.33
CA MET A 221 0.86 -8.54 -8.13
C MET A 221 2.12 -8.74 -7.28
N LYS A 222 2.51 -7.75 -6.46
CA LYS A 222 3.61 -7.89 -5.49
C LYS A 222 3.38 -9.02 -4.50
N GLN A 223 2.16 -9.18 -4.00
CA GLN A 223 1.79 -10.29 -3.12
C GLN A 223 1.99 -11.64 -3.81
N VAL A 224 1.50 -11.80 -5.04
CA VAL A 224 1.66 -13.05 -5.81
C VAL A 224 3.14 -13.35 -6.08
N GLU A 225 3.95 -12.34 -6.41
CA GLU A 225 5.39 -12.49 -6.60
C GLU A 225 6.09 -12.97 -5.32
N GLU A 226 5.71 -12.41 -4.16
CA GLU A 226 6.21 -12.87 -2.87
C GLU A 226 5.82 -14.34 -2.59
N LEU A 227 4.58 -14.73 -2.89
CA LEU A 227 4.16 -16.13 -2.75
C LEU A 227 4.97 -17.06 -3.67
N ILE A 228 5.26 -16.65 -4.90
CA ILE A 228 6.09 -17.41 -5.84
C ILE A 228 7.52 -17.55 -5.29
N ALA A 229 8.10 -16.47 -4.78
CA ALA A 229 9.44 -16.49 -4.19
C ALA A 229 9.51 -17.46 -3.00
N ILE A 230 8.50 -17.43 -2.12
CA ILE A 230 8.39 -18.35 -0.98
C ILE A 230 8.18 -19.80 -1.45
N ALA A 231 7.30 -20.03 -2.42
CA ALA A 231 7.04 -21.36 -2.96
C ALA A 231 8.28 -22.02 -3.59
N LYS A 232 9.18 -21.23 -4.19
CA LYS A 232 10.45 -21.72 -4.76
C LYS A 232 11.40 -22.29 -3.69
N VAL A 233 11.41 -21.70 -2.49
CA VAL A 233 12.32 -22.10 -1.41
C VAL A 233 11.74 -23.14 -0.46
N ILE A 234 10.42 -23.31 -0.43
CA ILE A 234 9.76 -24.32 0.41
C ILE A 234 9.94 -25.72 -0.17
N ASP A 235 10.14 -26.70 0.71
CA ASP A 235 10.17 -28.12 0.42
C ASP A 235 9.30 -28.89 1.42
N PHE A 236 8.26 -29.56 0.91
CA PHE A 236 7.37 -30.39 1.73
C PHE A 236 7.96 -31.78 2.04
N HIS A 237 9.04 -32.19 1.37
CA HIS A 237 9.73 -33.46 1.53
C HIS A 237 8.79 -34.67 1.72
N LYS A 238 8.62 -35.17 2.95
CA LYS A 238 7.78 -36.34 3.28
C LYS A 238 6.35 -36.01 3.71
N ILE A 239 5.99 -34.73 3.72
CA ILE A 239 4.69 -34.22 4.14
C ILE A 239 3.82 -33.96 2.92
N LYS A 240 2.51 -34.18 3.04
CA LYS A 240 1.54 -33.85 1.98
C LYS A 240 1.63 -32.35 1.63
N ALA A 241 2.00 -32.05 0.38
CA ALA A 241 2.12 -30.68 -0.09
C ALA A 241 0.76 -29.96 -0.10
N VAL A 242 0.79 -28.66 0.24
CA VAL A 242 -0.34 -27.73 0.09
C VAL A 242 0.04 -26.67 -0.93
N GLY A 243 -0.90 -26.31 -1.82
CA GLY A 243 -0.69 -25.27 -2.82
C GLY A 243 -0.48 -23.93 -2.14
N LEU A 244 0.68 -23.28 -2.35
CA LEU A 244 1.04 -22.02 -1.70
C LEU A 244 0.54 -20.78 -2.45
N ILE A 245 0.41 -20.87 -3.78
CA ILE A 245 -0.01 -19.75 -4.63
C ILE A 245 -1.54 -19.80 -4.72
N SER A 246 -2.20 -18.77 -4.19
CA SER A 246 -3.65 -18.61 -4.22
C SER A 246 -3.99 -17.12 -4.33
N GLN A 247 -5.09 -16.79 -5.01
CA GLN A 247 -5.55 -15.41 -5.19
C GLN A 247 -5.95 -14.72 -3.87
N SER A 248 -6.36 -15.49 -2.86
CA SER A 248 -6.78 -14.99 -1.56
C SER A 248 -5.70 -15.03 -0.49
N ARG A 249 -4.56 -15.66 -0.79
CA ARG A 249 -3.48 -15.85 0.18
C ARG A 249 -2.53 -14.66 0.16
N ARG A 250 -2.15 -14.18 1.34
CA ARG A 250 -1.12 -13.16 1.52
C ARG A 250 -0.19 -13.54 2.66
N LEU A 251 1.07 -13.16 2.55
CA LEU A 251 2.00 -13.28 3.68
C LEU A 251 1.58 -12.29 4.78
N VAL A 252 1.56 -12.77 6.01
CA VAL A 252 1.35 -11.97 7.23
C VAL A 252 2.69 -11.71 7.91
N LYS A 253 3.50 -12.75 8.14
CA LYS A 253 4.82 -12.64 8.76
C LYS A 253 5.68 -13.86 8.43
N LYS A 254 6.99 -13.71 8.30
CA LYS A 254 7.95 -14.83 8.21
C LYS A 254 9.23 -14.50 8.94
N GLY A 255 9.92 -15.52 9.46
CA GLY A 255 11.19 -15.31 10.15
C GLY A 255 11.65 -16.53 10.94
N GLU A 256 12.87 -16.44 11.48
CA GLU A 256 13.49 -17.45 12.33
C GLU A 256 13.21 -17.15 13.81
N LEU A 257 12.82 -18.18 14.55
CA LEU A 257 12.65 -18.21 15.99
C LEU A 257 13.49 -19.36 16.58
N LEU A 258 13.76 -19.29 17.88
CA LEU A 258 14.44 -20.38 18.58
C LEU A 258 13.42 -21.24 19.31
N GLU A 259 13.29 -22.50 18.92
CA GLU A 259 12.45 -23.47 19.63
C GLU A 259 13.23 -24.10 20.79
N VAL A 260 12.66 -24.01 21.99
CA VAL A 260 13.21 -24.59 23.22
C VAL A 260 12.87 -26.08 23.27
N THR A 261 13.87 -26.93 23.10
CA THR A 261 13.75 -28.39 23.16
C THR A 261 14.20 -28.92 24.52
N THR A 262 13.51 -29.90 25.09
CA THR A 262 13.97 -30.60 26.31
C THR A 262 14.50 -31.98 25.95
N HIS A 263 15.78 -32.23 26.24
CA HIS A 263 16.41 -33.54 26.04
C HIS A 263 16.65 -34.24 27.40
N ARG A 264 16.29 -35.52 27.49
CA ARG A 264 16.70 -36.40 28.60
C ARG A 264 18.14 -36.84 28.37
N VAL A 265 19.03 -36.57 29.32
CA VAL A 265 20.41 -37.06 29.27
C VAL A 265 20.42 -38.56 29.60
N LEU A 266 21.03 -39.38 28.75
CA LEU A 266 21.23 -40.81 29.01
C LEU A 266 22.03 -40.98 30.32
N GLY A 267 21.41 -41.60 31.33
CA GLY A 267 22.05 -41.94 32.61
C GLY A 267 21.74 -41.02 33.81
N GLY A 268 20.85 -40.03 33.70
CA GLY A 268 20.45 -39.21 34.87
C GLY A 268 19.10 -38.49 34.72
N SER A 269 18.42 -38.24 35.84
CA SER A 269 17.08 -37.60 35.91
C SER A 269 17.07 -36.09 35.54
N ARG A 270 18.16 -35.52 35.03
CA ARG A 270 18.26 -34.09 34.70
C ARG A 270 17.92 -33.86 33.22
N LEU A 271 16.87 -33.07 32.98
CA LEU A 271 16.49 -32.57 31.65
C LEU A 271 17.41 -31.39 31.29
N ARG A 272 18.00 -31.39 30.09
CA ARG A 272 18.78 -30.26 29.57
C ARG A 272 17.96 -29.53 28.50
N ALA A 273 17.83 -28.22 28.65
CA ALA A 273 17.24 -27.37 27.62
C ALA A 273 18.26 -27.16 26.48
N GLY A 274 17.82 -27.45 25.26
CA GLY A 274 18.48 -27.11 24.01
C GLY A 274 17.65 -26.09 23.24
N HIS A 275 18.25 -25.45 22.24
CA HIS A 275 17.55 -24.57 21.31
C HIS A 275 17.79 -25.06 19.88
N ARG A 276 16.74 -25.09 19.06
CA ARG A 276 16.86 -25.33 17.62
C ARG A 276 16.25 -24.19 16.82
N PRO A 277 16.87 -23.75 15.71
CA PRO A 277 16.28 -22.74 14.85
C PRO A 277 15.05 -23.30 14.14
N LEU A 278 13.97 -22.54 14.16
CA LEU A 278 12.69 -22.85 13.55
C LEU A 278 12.22 -21.64 12.74
N HIS A 279 11.90 -21.84 11.47
CA HIS A 279 11.31 -20.80 10.63
C HIS A 279 9.80 -20.91 10.63
N LEU A 280 9.12 -19.80 10.93
CA LEU A 280 7.69 -19.67 10.76
C LEU A 280 7.39 -18.89 9.48
N VAL A 281 6.39 -19.34 8.73
CA VAL A 281 5.81 -18.61 7.60
C VAL A 281 4.31 -18.56 7.82
N ILE A 282 3.79 -17.37 8.08
CA ILE A 282 2.40 -17.10 8.42
C ILE A 282 1.75 -16.43 7.22
N PHE A 283 0.74 -17.07 6.67
CA PHE A 283 -0.22 -16.49 5.73
C PHE A 283 -1.51 -16.15 6.45
N ASN A 284 -2.42 -15.43 5.79
CA ASN A 284 -3.73 -15.10 6.36
C ASN A 284 -4.60 -16.32 6.70
N ASP A 285 -4.41 -17.44 5.99
CA ASP A 285 -5.18 -18.69 6.14
C ASP A 285 -4.32 -19.90 6.58
N LEU A 286 -2.99 -19.84 6.46
CA LEU A 286 -2.09 -20.98 6.61
C LEU A 286 -0.87 -20.61 7.46
N LEU A 287 -0.45 -21.50 8.35
CA LEU A 287 0.77 -21.39 9.14
C LEU A 287 1.71 -22.55 8.82
N LEU A 288 2.97 -22.27 8.49
CA LEU A 288 4.01 -23.26 8.23
C LEU A 288 5.12 -23.17 9.28
N LEU A 289 5.53 -24.33 9.80
CA LEU A 289 6.75 -24.50 10.59
C LEU A 289 7.76 -25.25 9.74
N ALA A 290 8.96 -24.68 9.58
CA ALA A 290 10.00 -25.23 8.73
C ALA A 290 11.37 -25.14 9.40
N LYS A 291 12.30 -26.01 8.98
CA LYS A 291 13.72 -25.86 9.29
C LYS A 291 14.50 -25.49 8.03
N LYS A 292 15.53 -24.69 8.18
CA LYS A 292 16.44 -24.39 7.08
C LYS A 292 17.34 -25.60 6.81
N SER A 293 17.36 -26.09 5.57
CA SER A 293 18.19 -27.21 5.13
C SER A 293 18.68 -26.96 3.70
N ALA A 294 20.01 -26.95 3.50
CA ALA A 294 20.64 -26.75 2.19
C ALA A 294 20.09 -25.55 1.38
N GLY A 295 19.83 -24.42 2.06
CA GLY A 295 19.28 -23.21 1.42
C GLY A 295 17.77 -23.21 1.17
N ARG A 296 17.07 -24.32 1.46
CA ARG A 296 15.61 -24.45 1.38
C ARG A 296 14.97 -24.48 2.75
N LEU A 297 13.67 -24.21 2.81
CA LEU A 297 12.84 -24.36 4.01
C LEU A 297 12.11 -25.69 3.95
N GLN A 298 12.61 -26.68 4.68
CA GLN A 298 11.97 -27.98 4.80
C GLN A 298 10.83 -27.89 5.80
N VAL A 299 9.60 -28.07 5.34
CA VAL A 299 8.39 -28.03 6.18
C VAL A 299 8.43 -29.22 7.14
N LEU A 300 8.19 -28.93 8.42
CA LEU A 300 8.06 -29.90 9.51
C LEU A 300 6.60 -30.18 9.84
N GLU A 301 5.78 -29.13 9.83
CA GLU A 301 4.34 -29.23 9.94
C GLU A 301 3.68 -27.94 9.46
N TYR A 302 2.39 -28.02 9.19
CA TYR A 302 1.55 -26.87 8.91
C TYR A 302 0.16 -27.04 9.50
N ALA A 303 -0.54 -25.93 9.68
CA ALA A 303 -1.91 -25.89 10.14
C ALA A 303 -2.67 -24.75 9.45
N HIS A 304 -4.00 -24.86 9.36
CA HIS A 304 -4.81 -23.69 9.05
C HIS A 304 -4.61 -22.65 10.16
N ARG A 305 -4.49 -21.36 9.82
CA ARG A 305 -4.14 -20.33 10.82
C ARG A 305 -5.15 -20.25 11.96
N ALA A 306 -6.43 -20.51 11.69
CA ALA A 306 -7.46 -20.55 12.74
C ALA A 306 -7.30 -21.70 13.75
N MET A 307 -6.47 -22.70 13.46
CA MET A 307 -6.16 -23.83 14.35
C MET A 307 -4.84 -23.62 15.12
N ALA A 308 -4.28 -22.42 15.08
CA ALA A 308 -3.07 -22.05 15.82
C ALA A 308 -3.40 -21.03 16.91
N GLN A 309 -2.85 -21.23 18.11
CA GLN A 309 -2.94 -20.32 19.23
C GLN A 309 -1.54 -19.97 19.73
N ALA A 310 -1.31 -18.70 20.06
CA ALA A 310 -0.07 -18.26 20.68
C ALA A 310 -0.36 -17.54 22.00
N THR A 311 0.34 -17.93 23.06
CA THR A 311 0.22 -17.29 24.38
C THR A 311 1.61 -16.94 24.91
N PRO A 312 1.79 -15.80 25.60
CA PRO A 312 3.04 -15.51 26.30
C PRO A 312 3.44 -16.67 27.22
N GLY A 313 4.72 -17.00 27.27
CA GLY A 313 5.22 -18.09 28.09
C GLY A 313 5.04 -17.77 29.58
N PRO A 314 4.79 -18.77 30.45
CA PRO A 314 4.75 -18.51 31.89
C PRO A 314 6.11 -17.99 32.35
N ALA A 315 6.10 -16.88 33.10
CA ALA A 315 7.26 -16.43 33.87
C ALA A 315 7.83 -17.62 34.66
N PRO A 316 9.16 -17.76 34.80
CA PRO A 316 9.74 -18.89 35.52
C PRO A 316 9.16 -18.92 36.94
N ALA A 317 8.27 -19.88 37.19
CA ALA A 317 7.69 -20.09 38.50
C ALA A 317 8.83 -20.34 39.48
N SER A 318 9.01 -19.43 40.44
CA SER A 318 9.66 -19.77 41.69
C SER A 318 8.94 -21.00 42.24
N ALA A 319 9.74 -22.02 42.58
CA ALA A 319 9.27 -23.37 42.92
C ALA A 319 8.06 -23.37 43.89
N PRO A 320 7.11 -24.31 43.76
CA PRO A 320 6.03 -24.44 44.73
C PRO A 320 6.61 -25.05 46.00
N GLY A 321 6.78 -24.22 47.03
CA GLY A 321 7.35 -24.66 48.30
C GLY A 321 7.21 -23.63 49.40
N ALA A 322 5.97 -23.33 49.81
CA ALA A 322 5.72 -22.69 51.09
C ALA A 322 4.33 -23.08 51.61
N THR A 323 4.27 -24.24 52.28
CA THR A 323 3.27 -24.51 53.31
C THR A 323 3.44 -23.52 54.46
N ALA A 324 2.31 -23.02 54.96
CA ALA A 324 2.20 -22.08 56.07
C ALA A 324 2.52 -22.74 57.44
N PRO A 325 2.45 -22.03 58.59
CA PRO A 325 3.54 -21.90 59.55
C PRO A 325 3.41 -22.79 60.79
N THR A 326 4.52 -23.02 61.48
CA THR A 326 4.50 -23.35 62.92
C THR A 326 5.73 -22.77 63.61
N ALA A 327 5.50 -22.15 64.76
CA ALA A 327 6.48 -21.43 65.58
C ALA A 327 7.39 -22.36 66.38
N ALA A 328 8.67 -21.97 66.54
CA ALA A 328 9.38 -21.85 67.83
C ALA A 328 10.92 -21.76 67.66
N GLY A 329 11.52 -20.72 68.26
CA GLY A 329 12.74 -20.84 69.09
C GLY A 329 14.14 -20.73 68.44
N ALA A 330 14.86 -19.69 68.89
CA ALA A 330 16.33 -19.63 69.13
C ALA A 330 17.30 -19.20 67.98
N SER A 331 17.59 -17.90 67.97
CA SER A 331 18.91 -17.22 67.92
C SER A 331 20.13 -17.89 67.24
N THR A 332 20.62 -17.28 66.16
CA THR A 332 22.05 -17.19 65.76
C THR A 332 22.25 -16.06 64.72
N PRO A 333 23.43 -15.39 64.64
CA PRO A 333 23.62 -14.14 63.88
C PRO A 333 23.94 -14.38 62.38
N PRO A 334 23.91 -13.34 61.51
CA PRO A 334 23.86 -13.54 60.06
C PRO A 334 25.25 -13.71 59.41
N PRO A 335 25.41 -14.53 58.35
CA PRO A 335 26.52 -14.47 57.41
C PRO A 335 26.20 -13.55 56.20
N PRO A 336 27.21 -13.14 55.38
CA PRO A 336 27.24 -11.89 54.62
C PRO A 336 26.38 -11.90 53.33
N PRO A 337 26.13 -10.74 52.68
CA PRO A 337 25.31 -10.68 51.47
C PRO A 337 25.98 -11.45 50.31
N PRO A 338 25.25 -12.23 49.52
CA PRO A 338 25.76 -12.68 48.23
C PRO A 338 25.90 -11.47 47.30
N SER A 339 27.09 -11.32 46.74
CA SER A 339 27.43 -10.40 45.65
C SER A 339 26.54 -10.66 44.41
N PRO A 340 26.35 -9.67 43.52
CA PRO A 340 25.31 -9.69 42.50
C PRO A 340 25.66 -10.71 41.41
N ALA A 341 25.07 -11.90 41.49
CA ALA A 341 25.09 -12.84 40.38
C ALA A 341 24.03 -12.42 39.36
N ALA A 342 24.52 -11.86 38.25
CA ALA A 342 23.94 -11.85 36.91
C ALA A 342 22.41 -11.66 36.80
N SER A 343 22.01 -10.42 36.52
CA SER A 343 20.71 -10.10 35.94
C SER A 343 20.54 -10.69 34.52
N SER A 344 19.28 -11.00 34.19
CA SER A 344 18.69 -11.25 32.87
C SER A 344 18.87 -12.65 32.21
N SER A 345 17.87 -13.53 32.39
CA SER A 345 17.59 -14.58 31.40
C SER A 345 16.14 -15.06 31.47
N GLY A 346 15.26 -14.59 30.59
CA GLY A 346 13.99 -15.30 30.35
C GLY A 346 12.76 -14.61 29.72
N ASP A 347 12.81 -13.38 29.20
CA ASP A 347 11.54 -12.61 29.01
C ASP A 347 10.88 -12.60 27.60
N ASN A 348 11.37 -13.34 26.60
CA ASN A 348 10.81 -13.31 25.22
C ASN A 348 10.32 -14.68 24.72
N ASP A 349 9.92 -15.57 25.63
CA ASP A 349 9.40 -16.90 25.30
C ASP A 349 7.86 -16.84 25.14
N PHE A 350 7.33 -17.52 24.13
CA PHE A 350 5.90 -17.75 23.96
C PHE A 350 5.62 -19.20 23.58
N LEU A 351 4.41 -19.67 23.89
CA LEU A 351 3.93 -20.99 23.53
C LEU A 351 3.06 -20.89 22.28
N LEU A 352 3.44 -21.61 21.24
CA LEU A 352 2.63 -21.86 20.05
C LEU A 352 1.97 -23.23 20.19
N VAL A 353 0.64 -23.26 20.14
CA VAL A 353 -0.18 -24.47 20.16
C VAL A 353 -0.87 -24.62 18.81
N LEU A 354 -0.64 -25.73 18.12
CA LEU A 354 -1.43 -26.14 16.97
C LEU A 354 -2.50 -27.11 17.47
N LEU A 355 -3.75 -26.64 17.52
CA LEU A 355 -4.90 -27.44 17.94
C LEU A 355 -5.10 -28.64 17.01
N GLU A 356 -4.90 -28.40 15.71
CA GLU A 356 -4.93 -29.42 14.68
C GLU A 356 -3.93 -29.07 13.58
N ASN A 357 -2.89 -29.88 13.45
CA ASN A 357 -1.94 -29.79 12.34
C ASN A 357 -2.38 -30.62 11.13
N HIS A 358 -1.56 -30.63 10.08
CA HIS A 358 -1.80 -31.36 8.82
C HIS A 358 -2.06 -32.88 8.95
N GLU A 359 -1.66 -33.51 10.06
CA GLU A 359 -1.92 -34.91 10.38
C GLU A 359 -3.07 -35.08 11.38
N ARG A 360 -3.82 -34.00 11.65
CA ARG A 360 -4.86 -33.92 12.67
C ARG A 360 -4.38 -34.19 14.09
N ARG A 361 -3.13 -33.80 14.38
CA ARG A 361 -2.51 -33.94 15.70
C ARG A 361 -2.41 -32.60 16.40
N HIS A 362 -2.50 -32.65 17.72
CA HIS A 362 -2.20 -31.53 18.61
C HIS A 362 -0.68 -31.45 18.83
N THR A 363 -0.08 -30.28 18.59
CA THR A 363 1.34 -30.04 18.80
C THR A 363 1.60 -28.72 19.53
N GLU A 364 2.67 -28.69 20.33
CA GLU A 364 3.06 -27.54 21.13
C GLU A 364 4.54 -27.21 20.89
N HIS A 365 4.84 -25.93 20.71
CA HIS A 365 6.18 -25.42 20.47
C HIS A 365 6.45 -24.24 21.38
N ARG A 366 7.49 -24.35 22.22
CA ARG A 366 7.97 -23.21 23.00
C ARG A 366 8.98 -22.44 22.17
N LEU A 367 8.64 -21.23 21.78
CA LEU A 367 9.41 -20.38 20.87
C LEU A 367 9.97 -19.17 21.61
N ARG A 368 11.18 -18.76 21.25
CA ARG A 368 11.84 -17.56 21.76
C ARG A 368 12.06 -16.58 20.63
N ALA A 369 11.57 -15.37 20.81
CA ALA A 369 11.80 -14.26 19.89
C ALA A 369 13.04 -13.44 20.30
N PRO A 370 13.66 -12.70 19.35
CA PRO A 370 14.82 -11.85 19.63
C PRO A 370 14.54 -10.71 20.60
N SER A 371 13.32 -10.16 20.60
CA SER A 371 12.89 -9.05 21.47
C SER A 371 11.47 -9.27 22.02
N PRO A 372 11.10 -8.58 23.11
CA PRO A 372 9.74 -8.66 23.66
C PRO A 372 8.67 -8.23 22.64
N SER A 373 8.97 -7.23 21.81
CA SER A 373 8.02 -6.76 20.80
C SER A 373 7.97 -7.64 19.57
N ASP A 374 9.07 -8.31 19.19
CA ASP A 374 8.99 -9.33 18.15
C ASP A 374 8.15 -10.51 18.65
N MET A 375 8.28 -10.91 19.92
CA MET A 375 7.39 -11.89 20.55
C MET A 375 5.93 -11.45 20.43
N GLN A 376 5.58 -10.22 20.82
CA GLN A 376 4.21 -9.72 20.72
C GLN A 376 3.69 -9.71 19.28
N ARG A 377 4.51 -9.30 18.31
CA ARG A 377 4.15 -9.34 16.89
C ARG A 377 3.91 -10.75 16.38
N TRP A 378 4.72 -11.71 16.81
CA TRP A 378 4.51 -13.12 16.48
C TRP A 378 3.20 -13.64 17.07
N ILE A 379 2.89 -13.29 18.32
CA ILE A 379 1.63 -13.65 18.97
C ILE A 379 0.45 -13.04 18.19
N ASP A 380 0.45 -11.73 17.94
CA ASP A 380 -0.60 -11.04 17.18
C ASP A 380 -0.74 -11.58 15.75
N ALA A 381 0.37 -11.97 15.12
CA ALA A 381 0.38 -12.55 13.78
C ALA A 381 -0.16 -13.99 13.76
N ILE A 382 -0.08 -14.76 14.85
CA ILE A 382 -0.61 -16.12 14.95
C ILE A 382 -2.07 -16.08 15.41
N SER A 383 -2.31 -15.37 16.51
CA SER A 383 -3.59 -15.18 17.18
C SER A 383 -3.87 -13.69 17.22
N PRO A 384 -4.44 -13.12 16.14
CA PRO A 384 -4.79 -11.72 16.16
C PRO A 384 -5.81 -11.54 17.29
N PRO A 385 -5.69 -10.50 18.10
CA PRO A 385 -6.70 -10.23 19.11
C PRO A 385 -8.05 -10.23 18.41
N LYS A 386 -8.96 -11.10 18.86
CA LYS A 386 -10.38 -10.89 18.58
C LYS A 386 -10.66 -9.45 19.03
N HIS A 387 -11.48 -8.70 18.32
CA HIS A 387 -11.96 -7.41 18.84
C HIS A 387 -12.70 -7.69 20.15
N THR A 388 -11.95 -7.77 21.23
CA THR A 388 -12.36 -7.89 22.61
C THR A 388 -11.79 -6.66 23.25
N ASP A 389 -12.68 -5.69 23.34
CA ASP A 389 -12.76 -4.67 24.35
C ASP A 389 -12.29 -5.25 25.70
N ASP A 390 -10.98 -5.16 25.99
CA ASP A 390 -10.42 -5.26 27.34
C ASP A 390 -8.90 -5.02 27.32
N GLY A 391 -8.50 -3.85 27.85
CA GLY A 391 -7.26 -3.69 28.61
C GLY A 391 -5.98 -3.22 27.91
N GLU A 392 -5.87 -3.29 26.58
CA GLU A 392 -4.79 -2.59 25.86
C GLU A 392 -5.25 -1.16 25.57
N GLN A 393 -4.38 -0.15 25.63
CA GLN A 393 -4.72 1.25 25.31
C GLN A 393 -5.04 1.38 23.82
N ILE A 394 -6.24 0.94 23.44
CA ILE A 394 -6.90 1.15 22.18
C ILE A 394 -7.39 2.59 22.27
N TYR A 395 -6.72 3.49 21.56
CA TYR A 395 -7.35 4.79 21.33
C TYR A 395 -8.61 4.53 20.50
N GLU A 396 -9.75 5.03 20.94
CA GLU A 396 -10.97 5.04 20.13
C GLU A 396 -10.70 5.76 18.80
N ASP A 397 -11.39 5.39 17.72
CA ASP A 397 -11.21 5.95 16.37
C ASP A 397 -11.25 7.49 16.35
N TRP A 398 -11.88 8.10 17.36
CA TRP A 398 -12.07 9.54 17.53
C TRP A 398 -10.98 10.25 18.37
N ASP A 399 -10.11 9.52 19.08
CA ASP A 399 -9.03 10.08 19.93
C ASP A 399 -7.65 9.42 19.72
N CYS A 400 -7.42 8.81 18.56
CA CYS A 400 -6.10 8.28 18.21
C CYS A 400 -5.06 9.42 18.00
N PRO A 401 -3.83 9.31 18.56
CA PRO A 401 -2.73 10.23 18.28
C PRO A 401 -2.40 10.16 16.79
N GLN A 402 -2.26 11.33 16.16
CA GLN A 402 -1.78 11.40 14.78
C GLN A 402 -0.28 11.62 14.80
N VAL A 403 0.43 10.87 13.96
CA VAL A 403 1.86 11.06 13.74
C VAL A 403 2.10 11.41 12.28
N GLN A 404 3.02 12.33 12.04
CA GLN A 404 3.49 12.69 10.71
C GLN A 404 4.84 12.02 10.48
N CYS A 405 5.00 11.36 9.36
CA CYS A 405 6.26 10.78 8.93
C CYS A 405 7.26 11.88 8.59
N VAL A 406 8.35 11.96 9.34
CA VAL A 406 9.43 12.93 9.11
C VAL A 406 10.54 12.36 8.23
N HIS A 407 10.71 11.04 8.26
CA HIS A 407 11.70 10.30 7.47
C HIS A 407 11.04 9.13 6.76
N ALA A 408 11.25 9.00 5.45
CA ALA A 408 10.70 7.88 4.70
C ALA A 408 11.19 6.54 5.29
N TYR A 409 10.26 5.60 5.49
CA TYR A 409 10.52 4.28 6.04
C TYR A 409 10.10 3.21 5.04
N THR A 410 11.04 2.31 4.71
CA THR A 410 10.76 1.15 3.87
C THR A 410 10.51 -0.07 4.74
N ALA A 411 9.30 -0.63 4.65
CA ALA A 411 8.92 -1.86 5.33
C ALA A 411 9.86 -3.02 4.94
N GLN A 412 10.43 -3.67 5.93
CA GLN A 412 11.30 -4.84 5.82
C GLN A 412 10.50 -6.14 5.98
N GLN A 413 9.39 -6.10 6.72
CA GLN A 413 8.51 -7.24 6.95
C GLN A 413 7.09 -6.95 6.46
N ALA A 414 6.31 -8.01 6.20
CA ALA A 414 4.95 -7.90 5.66
C ALA A 414 3.93 -7.31 6.67
N ASP A 415 4.24 -7.36 7.96
CA ASP A 415 3.47 -6.73 9.04
C ASP A 415 3.82 -5.24 9.22
N GLU A 416 4.82 -4.72 8.52
CA GLU A 416 5.28 -3.33 8.61
C GLU A 416 4.60 -2.42 7.57
N LEU A 417 4.37 -1.16 7.96
CA LEU A 417 3.79 -0.11 7.11
C LEU A 417 4.90 0.77 6.57
N ALA A 418 5.07 0.81 5.24
CA ALA A 418 5.99 1.73 4.59
C ALA A 418 5.40 3.15 4.63
N LEU A 419 6.25 4.14 4.95
CA LEU A 419 5.84 5.55 5.10
C LEU A 419 6.67 6.45 4.19
N GLU A 420 6.00 7.42 3.56
CA GLU A 420 6.64 8.50 2.81
C GLU A 420 6.70 9.79 3.66
N GLN A 421 7.61 10.70 3.32
CA GLN A 421 7.73 11.95 4.06
C GLN A 421 6.41 12.74 3.98
N ALA A 422 5.94 13.23 5.13
CA ALA A 422 4.65 13.88 5.34
C ALA A 422 3.41 12.97 5.35
N ASP A 423 3.55 11.64 5.27
CA ASP A 423 2.44 10.72 5.54
C ASP A 423 1.88 10.94 6.95
N VAL A 424 0.56 11.01 7.08
CA VAL A 424 -0.12 11.09 8.38
C VAL A 424 -0.70 9.72 8.73
N VAL A 425 -0.46 9.27 9.96
CA VAL A 425 -0.89 7.96 10.45
C VAL A 425 -1.64 8.11 11.77
N ASN A 426 -2.81 7.48 11.88
CA ASN A 426 -3.54 7.32 13.12
C ASN A 426 -2.92 6.17 13.93
N VAL A 427 -2.34 6.47 15.09
CA VAL A 427 -1.70 5.47 15.94
C VAL A 427 -2.75 4.69 16.73
N THR A 428 -2.80 3.39 16.49
CA THR A 428 -3.70 2.46 17.18
C THR A 428 -3.03 1.77 18.37
N ARG A 429 -1.71 1.54 18.33
CA ARG A 429 -0.93 0.89 19.41
C ARG A 429 0.51 1.42 19.47
N LYS A 430 1.11 1.44 20.66
CA LYS A 430 2.54 1.77 20.90
C LYS A 430 3.18 0.66 21.73
N THR A 431 4.39 0.21 21.38
CA THR A 431 5.17 -0.76 22.16
C THR A 431 6.30 -0.06 22.92
N PRO A 432 6.72 -0.59 24.09
CA PRO A 432 7.76 0.04 24.92
C PRO A 432 9.14 0.15 24.26
N ASP A 433 9.43 -0.68 23.26
CA ASP A 433 10.69 -0.69 22.52
C ASP A 433 10.70 0.26 21.31
N GLY A 434 9.73 1.17 21.21
CA GLY A 434 9.73 2.23 20.22
C GLY A 434 9.15 1.86 18.86
N TRP A 435 8.26 0.86 18.80
CA TRP A 435 7.44 0.63 17.61
C TRP A 435 5.98 1.06 17.82
N MET A 436 5.32 1.40 16.73
CA MET A 436 3.92 1.83 16.71
C MET A 436 3.14 1.08 15.64
N GLN A 437 1.87 0.81 15.88
CA GLN A 437 0.93 0.28 14.89
C GLN A 437 -0.11 1.35 14.59
N GLY A 438 -0.41 1.57 13.32
CA GLY A 438 -1.38 2.58 12.93
C GLY A 438 -1.97 2.36 11.56
N VAL A 439 -2.90 3.24 11.19
CA VAL A 439 -3.59 3.27 9.91
C VAL A 439 -3.23 4.58 9.20
N ARG A 440 -2.63 4.50 8.02
CA ARG A 440 -2.27 5.67 7.21
C ARG A 440 -3.53 6.33 6.66
N LEU A 441 -3.65 7.65 6.80
CA LEU A 441 -4.86 8.38 6.41
C LEU A 441 -5.08 8.43 4.89
N ALA A 442 -4.02 8.35 4.10
CA ALA A 442 -4.09 8.50 2.65
C ALA A 442 -4.82 7.34 1.95
N ASP A 443 -4.71 6.12 2.49
CA ASP A 443 -5.15 4.89 1.84
C ASP A 443 -5.67 3.81 2.80
N ASP A 444 -5.84 4.14 4.08
CA ASP A 444 -6.30 3.26 5.15
C ASP A 444 -5.47 1.97 5.31
N GLN A 445 -4.20 1.98 4.89
CA GLN A 445 -3.30 0.85 5.12
C GLN A 445 -2.88 0.76 6.58
N ARG A 446 -2.94 -0.45 7.14
CA ARG A 446 -2.55 -0.75 8.52
C ARG A 446 -1.24 -1.53 8.56
N GLY A 447 -0.36 -1.18 9.49
CA GLY A 447 0.85 -1.96 9.80
C GLY A 447 1.70 -1.32 10.90
N TRP A 448 2.85 -1.94 11.16
CA TRP A 448 3.81 -1.51 12.17
C TRP A 448 4.90 -0.60 11.59
N PHE A 449 5.30 0.42 12.32
CA PHE A 449 6.39 1.32 11.93
C PHE A 449 7.17 1.81 13.16
N PRO A 450 8.46 2.11 13.02
CA PRO A 450 9.29 2.60 14.11
C PRO A 450 8.92 4.03 14.52
N ALA A 451 8.89 4.31 15.82
CA ALA A 451 8.59 5.62 16.37
C ALA A 451 9.64 6.68 16.00
N SER A 452 10.87 6.28 15.71
CA SER A 452 11.96 7.18 15.33
C SER A 452 11.79 7.84 13.95
N TYR A 453 10.84 7.38 13.13
CA TYR A 453 10.61 7.90 11.77
C TYR A 453 9.43 8.87 11.69
N VAL A 454 8.74 9.09 12.82
CA VAL A 454 7.52 9.89 12.87
C VAL A 454 7.55 10.87 14.05
N GLU A 455 6.88 12.00 13.90
CA GLU A 455 6.67 12.99 14.96
C GLU A 455 5.18 13.12 15.28
N GLU A 456 4.85 13.30 16.55
CA GLU A 456 3.45 13.41 17.00
C GLU A 456 2.87 14.78 16.63
N ILE A 457 1.71 14.78 15.95
CA ILE A 457 0.96 15.98 15.61
C ILE A 457 0.19 16.42 16.87
N THR A 458 0.83 17.25 17.69
CA THR A 458 0.25 17.76 18.95
C THR A 458 -0.78 18.87 18.76
N ASN A 459 -0.83 19.51 17.58
CA ASN A 459 -1.70 20.66 17.32
C ASN A 459 -3.15 20.23 17.03
N TYR A 460 -4.05 20.55 17.97
CA TYR A 460 -5.50 20.27 17.88
C TYR A 460 -6.16 20.82 16.61
N HIS A 461 -5.78 22.01 16.14
CA HIS A 461 -6.37 22.61 14.93
C HIS A 461 -5.98 21.85 13.65
N VAL A 462 -4.77 21.28 13.60
CA VAL A 462 -4.29 20.46 12.48
C VAL A 462 -4.99 19.10 12.49
N ARG A 463 -5.12 18.47 13.68
CA ARG A 463 -5.91 17.23 13.85
C ARG A 463 -7.36 17.43 13.42
N ALA A 464 -8.01 18.51 13.89
CA ALA A 464 -9.38 18.84 13.54
C ALA A 464 -9.57 19.15 12.04
N ARG A 465 -8.58 19.79 11.39
CA ARG A 465 -8.61 20.02 9.94
C ARG A 465 -8.51 18.70 9.16
N ASN A 466 -7.56 17.82 9.50
CA ASN A 466 -7.39 16.52 8.86
C ASN A 466 -8.65 15.64 9.02
N LEU A 467 -9.23 15.63 10.23
CA LEU A 467 -10.50 14.94 10.52
C LEU A 467 -11.67 15.53 9.72
N ARG A 468 -11.78 16.86 9.61
CA ARG A 468 -12.83 17.53 8.82
C ARG A 468 -12.67 17.30 7.32
N GLU A 469 -11.46 17.32 6.79
CA GLU A 469 -11.18 17.01 5.38
C GLU A 469 -11.54 15.54 5.08
N ARG A 470 -11.12 14.59 5.92
CA ARG A 470 -11.51 13.18 5.80
C ARG A 470 -13.01 12.97 5.94
N PHE A 471 -13.67 13.60 6.92
CA PHE A 471 -15.12 13.50 7.13
C PHE A 471 -15.90 14.11 5.96
N ARG A 472 -15.45 15.22 5.39
CA ARG A 472 -16.06 15.83 4.20
C ARG A 472 -15.98 14.89 2.99
N VAL A 473 -14.84 14.23 2.79
CA VAL A 473 -14.64 13.24 1.73
C VAL A 473 -15.51 12.00 1.97
N LEU A 474 -15.59 11.50 3.20
CA LEU A 474 -16.42 10.35 3.58
C LEU A 474 -17.93 10.65 3.46
N CYS A 475 -18.41 11.81 3.92
CA CYS A 475 -19.81 12.21 3.77
C CYS A 475 -20.20 12.43 2.31
N ALA A 476 -19.29 12.97 1.48
CA ALA A 476 -19.49 13.05 0.04
C ALA A 476 -19.57 11.65 -0.60
N ALA A 477 -18.86 10.66 -0.06
CA ALA A 477 -18.93 9.26 -0.50
C ALA A 477 -20.22 8.54 -0.03
N GLN A 478 -20.71 8.85 1.18
CA GLN A 478 -21.88 8.19 1.80
C GLN A 478 -23.23 8.69 1.27
N ARG A 479 -23.38 10.00 1.01
CA ARG A 479 -24.65 10.62 0.53
C ARG A 479 -25.13 10.14 -0.84
N LEU A 480 -24.36 9.28 -1.51
CA LEU A 480 -24.66 8.71 -2.82
C LEU A 480 -24.80 7.19 -2.79
N GLN A 481 -24.50 6.55 -1.65
CA GLN A 481 -24.90 5.16 -1.39
C GLN A 481 -26.36 5.13 -0.92
N ASP A 482 -26.77 6.13 -0.15
CA ASP A 482 -28.17 6.33 0.25
C ASP A 482 -28.85 7.27 -0.74
N GLY A 483 -29.43 6.71 -1.80
CA GLY A 483 -30.29 7.47 -2.70
C GLY A 483 -31.40 8.18 -1.92
N GLY A 484 -31.37 9.52 -1.95
CA GLY A 484 -32.54 10.37 -1.69
C GLY A 484 -33.20 10.25 -0.31
N ALA A 485 -32.49 10.55 0.77
CA ALA A 485 -33.16 10.96 2.01
C ALA A 485 -32.35 12.02 2.75
N CYS A 486 -32.83 13.27 2.67
CA CYS A 486 -32.39 14.36 3.54
C CYS A 486 -32.64 13.98 5.01
N ALA A 487 -31.60 13.60 5.74
CA ALA A 487 -31.55 13.76 7.19
C ALA A 487 -30.79 15.06 7.48
N GLY A 488 -31.53 16.07 7.95
CA GLY A 488 -30.96 17.33 8.40
C GLY A 488 -29.96 17.15 9.55
N PRO A 489 -29.14 18.18 9.84
CA PRO A 489 -28.16 18.11 10.91
C PRO A 489 -28.83 17.84 12.27
N PRO A 490 -28.18 17.08 13.17
CA PRO A 490 -28.70 16.88 14.52
C PRO A 490 -28.77 18.23 15.26
N PRO A 491 -29.83 18.48 16.05
CA PRO A 491 -30.00 19.75 16.73
C PRO A 491 -29.10 19.81 17.96
N GLY A 492 -28.28 20.86 18.01
CA GLY A 492 -27.74 21.43 19.23
C GLY A 492 -26.50 20.72 19.79
N VAL A 493 -25.45 21.51 19.99
CA VAL A 493 -24.82 21.84 21.29
C VAL A 493 -23.85 23.01 20.98
N PRO A 494 -23.71 24.00 21.88
CA PRO A 494 -23.55 25.44 21.55
C PRO A 494 -22.19 25.88 21.02
#